data_AF-A0A258AV18-F1
#
_entry.id   AF-A0A258AV18-F1
#
_cell.length_a   1.000
_cell.length_b   1.000
_cell.length_c   1.000
_cell.angle_alpha   90.00
_cell.angle_beta   90.00
_cell.angle_gamma   90.00
#
_symmetry.space_group_name_H-M   'P 1'
#
loop_
_entity.id
_entity.type
_entity.pdbx_description
1 polymer ?
#
loop_
_entity_poly.entity_id
_entity_poly.type
_entity_poly.pdbx_seq_one_letter_code
_entity_poly.pdbx_strand_id
1 'polypeptide(L)'
;MTITKEIPTDHVRDLDLHQGDNLHVLAEVGSMLLIQIVKAASVPSETPKGRAGEWGLKYAGAAKGTETVEDMRMRHCQEKYGL
;
A
#
# COMPACT_ATOMS: atom_id res chain seq x y z
N MET A 1 -4.48 -13.52 8.33
CA MET A 1 -4.26 -13.69 9.79
C MET A 1 -5.61 -13.63 10.47
N THR A 2 -5.90 -14.48 11.47
CA THR A 2 -7.20 -14.48 12.16
C THR A 2 -7.05 -13.94 13.58
N ILE A 3 -7.95 -13.04 13.99
CA ILE A 3 -7.94 -12.41 15.32
C ILE A 3 -9.36 -12.49 15.89
N THR A 4 -9.49 -12.88 17.15
CA THR A 4 -10.77 -12.83 17.86
C THR A 4 -10.73 -11.70 18.88
N LYS A 5 -11.79 -10.89 18.95
CA LYS A 5 -11.93 -9.76 19.88
C LYS A 5 -13.31 -9.74 20.51
N GLU A 6 -13.36 -9.34 21.77
CA GLU A 6 -14.58 -8.89 22.43
C GLU A 6 -14.63 -7.38 22.33
N ILE A 7 -15.74 -6.84 21.83
CA ILE A 7 -15.94 -5.39 21.73
C ILE A 7 -17.35 -5.02 22.21
N PRO A 8 -17.51 -3.83 22.80
CA PRO A 8 -18.84 -3.27 22.99
C PRO A 8 -19.50 -2.99 21.63
N THR A 9 -20.81 -3.20 21.53
CA THR A 9 -21.59 -2.99 20.30
C THR A 9 -21.44 -1.56 19.75
N ASP A 10 -21.28 -0.57 20.63
CA ASP A 10 -21.14 0.84 20.25
C ASP A 10 -19.77 1.16 19.61
N HIS A 11 -18.78 0.29 19.82
CA HIS A 11 -17.40 0.46 19.36
C HIS A 11 -17.05 -0.40 18.13
N VAL A 12 -18.04 -0.99 17.46
CA VAL A 12 -17.83 -1.79 16.22
C VAL A 12 -17.15 -0.97 15.12
N ARG A 13 -17.36 0.35 15.09
CA ARG A 13 -16.72 1.24 14.11
C ARG A 13 -15.24 1.49 14.36
N ASP A 14 -14.75 1.22 15.57
CA ASP A 14 -13.35 1.41 15.95
C ASP A 14 -12.48 0.20 15.61
N LEU A 15 -13.05 -0.79 14.91
CA LEU A 15 -12.30 -1.93 14.43
C LEU A 15 -11.40 -1.50 13.27
N ASP A 16 -10.11 -1.80 13.42
CA ASP A 16 -9.14 -1.75 12.34
C ASP A 16 -9.55 -2.77 11.26
N LEU A 17 -10.41 -2.36 10.32
CA LEU A 17 -10.89 -3.19 9.20
C LEU A 17 -10.43 -2.56 7.89
N HIS A 18 -9.85 -3.38 7.04
CA HIS A 18 -9.43 -2.99 5.71
C HIS A 18 -10.30 -3.66 4.66
N GLN A 19 -10.29 -3.11 3.44
CA GLN A 19 -10.98 -3.73 2.31
C GLN A 19 -10.46 -5.16 2.09
N GLY A 20 -11.38 -6.11 2.04
CA GLY A 20 -11.08 -7.54 1.90
C GLY A 20 -10.99 -8.31 3.24
N ASP A 21 -10.96 -7.62 4.38
CA ASP A 21 -11.11 -8.27 5.68
C ASP A 21 -12.52 -8.89 5.80
N ASN A 22 -12.62 -10.08 6.40
CA ASN A 22 -13.90 -10.74 6.67
C ASN A 22 -14.21 -10.70 8.16
N LEU A 23 -15.47 -10.40 8.51
CA LEU A 23 -15.93 -10.27 9.90
C LEU A 23 -16.99 -11.33 10.22
N HIS A 24 -16.76 -12.10 11.27
CA HIS A 24 -17.69 -13.13 11.75
C HIS A 24 -18.09 -12.80 13.18
N VAL A 25 -19.39 -12.58 13.43
CA VAL A 25 -19.92 -12.47 14.80
C VAL A 25 -20.11 -13.88 15.33
N LEU A 26 -19.38 -14.22 16.40
CA LEU A 26 -19.42 -15.54 17.03
C LEU A 26 -20.48 -15.60 18.13
N ALA A 27 -20.63 -14.53 18.90
CA ALA A 27 -21.64 -14.44 19.96
C ALA A 27 -21.98 -12.97 20.26
N GLU A 28 -23.19 -12.75 20.75
CA GLU A 28 -23.66 -11.49 21.32
C GLU A 28 -24.11 -11.75 22.76
N VAL A 29 -23.56 -11.00 23.71
CA VAL A 29 -23.88 -11.11 25.14
C VAL A 29 -24.18 -9.72 25.67
N GLY A 30 -25.46 -9.39 25.76
CA GLY A 30 -25.90 -8.06 26.18
C GLY A 30 -25.44 -6.99 25.19
N SER A 31 -24.61 -6.04 25.65
CA SER A 31 -24.01 -4.98 24.82
C SER A 31 -22.59 -5.31 24.32
N MET A 32 -22.19 -6.58 24.38
CA MET A 32 -20.88 -7.04 23.91
C MET A 32 -21.01 -8.03 22.75
N LEU A 33 -20.09 -7.91 21.80
CA LEU A 33 -19.94 -8.78 20.65
C LEU A 33 -18.60 -9.49 20.70
N LEU A 34 -18.63 -10.81 20.58
CA LEU A 34 -17.45 -11.62 20.29
C LEU A 34 -17.36 -11.76 18.77
N ILE A 35 -16.32 -11.18 18.18
CA ILE A 35 -16.10 -11.15 16.74
C ILE A 35 -14.77 -11.77 16.38
N GLN A 36 -14.76 -12.50 15.28
CA GLN A 36 -13.57 -13.00 14.63
C GLN A 36 -13.34 -12.22 13.34
N ILE A 37 -12.13 -11.71 13.17
CA ILE A 37 -11.67 -10.94 12.03
C ILE A 37 -10.65 -11.79 11.29
N VAL A 38 -10.95 -12.12 10.04
CA VAL A 38 -9.99 -12.74 9.13
C VAL A 38 -9.40 -11.65 8.26
N LYS A 39 -8.17 -11.25 8.58
CA LYS A 39 -7.40 -10.27 7.82
C LYS A 39 -7.10 -10.80 6.43
N ALA A 40 -7.42 -10.01 5.41
CA ALA A 40 -6.98 -10.26 4.06
C ALA A 40 -5.46 -10.43 4.04
N ALA A 41 -4.98 -11.33 3.19
CA ALA A 41 -3.55 -11.37 2.90
C ALA A 41 -3.20 -9.99 2.33
N SER A 42 -2.22 -9.31 2.95
CA SER A 42 -1.63 -8.10 2.39
C SER A 42 -0.91 -8.50 1.12
N VAL A 43 -1.64 -8.54 0.01
CA VAL A 43 -1.03 -8.52 -1.31
C VAL A 43 -0.43 -7.13 -1.40
N PRO A 44 0.91 -6.96 -1.46
CA PRO A 44 1.44 -5.65 -1.76
C PRO A 44 0.78 -5.26 -3.08
N SER A 45 0.07 -4.13 -3.10
CA SER A 45 -0.33 -3.54 -4.36
C SER A 45 0.98 -3.36 -5.11
N GLU A 46 1.24 -4.19 -6.12
CA GLU A 46 2.28 -3.89 -7.08
C GLU A 46 1.79 -2.62 -7.75
N THR A 47 2.15 -1.47 -7.19
CA THR A 47 1.94 -0.20 -7.85
C THR A 47 2.65 -0.40 -9.19
N PRO A 48 1.92 -0.41 -10.32
CA PRO A 48 2.56 -0.59 -11.59
C PRO A 48 3.59 0.53 -11.68
N LYS A 49 4.87 0.17 -11.67
CA LYS A 49 5.96 1.14 -11.75
C LYS A 49 5.71 1.91 -13.04
N GLY A 50 5.17 3.12 -12.92
CA GLY A 50 4.97 3.97 -14.08
C GLY A 50 6.30 4.18 -14.78
N ARG A 51 6.29 4.69 -16.01
CA ARG A 51 7.50 4.92 -16.82
C ARG A 51 8.63 5.63 -16.04
N ALA A 52 8.29 6.49 -15.07
CA ALA A 52 9.25 7.14 -14.18
C ALA A 52 9.98 6.17 -13.23
N GLY A 53 9.30 5.17 -12.67
CA GLY A 53 9.89 4.14 -11.81
C GLY A 53 10.77 3.15 -12.59
N GLU A 54 10.39 2.81 -13.82
CA GLU A 54 11.26 2.05 -14.74
C GLU A 54 12.51 2.84 -15.14
N TRP A 55 12.36 4.16 -15.38
CA TRP A 55 13.49 5.03 -15.70
C TRP A 55 14.47 5.14 -14.52
N GLY A 56 13.98 5.35 -13.30
CA GLY A 56 14.82 5.40 -12.10
C GLY A 56 15.64 4.11 -11.89
N LEU A 57 15.09 2.95 -12.23
CA LEU A 57 15.80 1.67 -12.16
C LEU A 57 16.82 1.48 -13.30
N LYS A 58 16.48 1.90 -14.51
CA LYS A 58 17.35 1.76 -15.69
C LYS A 58 18.58 2.67 -15.63
N TYR A 59 18.45 3.82 -14.96
CA TYR A 59 19.51 4.82 -14.84
C TYR A 59 20.07 4.93 -13.42
N ALA A 60 19.69 4.03 -12.50
CA ALA A 60 20.35 3.86 -11.21
C ALA A 60 21.82 3.49 -11.46
N GLY A 61 22.72 4.47 -11.30
CA GLY A 61 24.16 4.34 -11.56
C GLY A 61 24.64 4.92 -12.89
N ALA A 62 23.77 5.51 -13.71
CA ALA A 62 24.20 6.21 -14.94
C ALA A 62 24.75 7.62 -14.65
N ALA A 63 24.47 8.17 -13.46
CA ALA A 63 24.98 9.47 -13.03
C ALA A 63 26.50 9.36 -12.83
N LYS A 64 27.27 10.18 -13.55
CA LYS A 64 28.72 10.23 -13.43
C LYS A 64 29.15 11.60 -12.86
N GLY A 65 30.06 11.57 -11.90
CA GLY A 65 30.61 12.81 -11.32
C GLY A 65 29.57 13.57 -10.51
N THR A 66 29.39 14.86 -10.81
CA THR A 66 28.47 15.77 -10.10
C THR A 66 27.06 15.80 -10.69
N GLU A 67 26.78 15.03 -11.74
CA GLU A 67 25.46 15.01 -12.36
C GLU A 67 24.45 14.29 -11.47
N THR A 68 23.29 14.90 -11.25
CA THR A 68 22.19 14.23 -10.57
C THR A 68 21.43 13.32 -11.54
N VAL A 69 20.70 12.35 -11.00
CA VAL A 69 19.78 11.50 -11.79
C VAL A 69 18.73 12.35 -12.50
N GLU A 70 18.36 13.50 -11.92
CA GLU A 70 17.41 14.44 -12.51
C GLU A 70 18.00 15.19 -13.70
N ASP A 71 19.27 15.59 -13.65
CA ASP A 71 19.95 16.27 -14.77
C ASP A 71 20.01 15.37 -16.02
N MET A 72 20.27 14.08 -15.84
CA MET A 72 20.21 13.11 -16.94
C MET A 72 18.78 12.89 -17.45
N ARG A 73 17.77 12.99 -16.58
CA ARG A 73 16.37 12.88 -16.96
C ARG A 73 15.99 14.02 -17.88
N MET A 74 16.37 15.24 -17.51
CA MET A 74 16.14 16.44 -18.29
C MET A 74 16.88 16.40 -19.63
N ARG A 75 18.15 15.97 -19.65
CA ARG A 75 18.92 15.79 -20.89
C ARG A 75 18.27 14.77 -21.84
N HIS A 76 17.86 13.61 -21.33
CA HIS A 76 17.19 12.59 -22.14
C HIS A 76 15.86 13.11 -22.71
N CYS A 77 15.08 13.85 -21.93
CA CYS A 77 13.83 14.45 -22.40
C CYS A 77 14.09 15.51 -23.47
N GLN A 78 15.11 16.35 -23.30
CA GLN A 78 15.52 17.35 -24.27
C GLN A 78 15.99 16.72 -25.59
N GLU A 79 16.83 15.68 -25.54
CA GLU A 79 17.29 14.95 -26.73
C GLU A 79 16.16 14.21 -27.45
N LYS A 80 15.25 13.59 -26.69
CA LYS A 80 14.20 12.73 -27.26
C LYS A 80 12.98 13.51 -27.75
N TYR A 81 12.64 14.62 -27.10
CA TYR A 81 11.41 15.37 -27.35
C TYR A 81 11.65 16.82 -27.78
N GLY A 82 12.91 17.28 -27.87
CA GLY A 82 13.25 18.62 -28.34
C GLY A 82 12.80 19.75 -27.42
N LEU A 83 12.67 19.46 -26.13
CA LEU A 83 12.22 20.40 -25.08
C LEU A 83 13.35 21.31 -24.58
#